data_AF-A0A354FQ45-F1
#
_entry.id   AF-A0A354FQ45-F1
#
_cell.length_a   1.000
_cell.length_b   1.000
_cell.length_c   1.000
_cell.angle_alpha   90.00
_cell.angle_beta   90.00
_cell.angle_gamma   90.00
#
_symmetry.space_group_name_H-M   'P 1'
#
loop_
_entity.id
_entity.type
_entity.pdbx_description
1 polymer ?
#
loop_
_entity_poly.entity_id
_entity_poly.type
_entity_poly.pdbx_seq_one_letter_code
_entity_poly.pdbx_strand_id
1 'polypeptide(L)'
;MTDFLYGLLLVIIVIGLFNIMIFVHELGHFLAARWRGLQVDRFQIWFGKPIWKKTINGVQYGLGWIPAGGFVALPQMAAMESIEGENLDKESLPPVSPLDKIIVAFAGPLFSLMLAVVAGFLVWGIGKPQDSIKSNVVGGVIHESPAEGILVPGDKILKVDGDPVDWYVGKVFDDIRTRIMLTKGDTIEFEIERDGKVMVVNTEFDIRETGLFQRRALPDPGITAPGPAVIGSLAGGEGESPAKKAKLEVGDQVLKVDGKEVFGTYHVSQLIRENQYKTSTFTLKRGDKVMDIEVTPVKPKGDAYKDPMVGI
;
A
#
# COMPACT_ATOMS: atom_id res chain seq x y z
N MET A 1 -10.20 -14.87 11.54
CA MET A 1 -11.47 -14.10 11.67
C MET A 1 -11.29 -12.64 11.26
N THR A 2 -10.18 -11.99 11.64
CA THR A 2 -9.79 -10.65 11.19
C THR A 2 -9.67 -10.52 9.67
N ASP A 3 -9.02 -11.47 9.00
CA ASP A 3 -8.79 -11.38 7.55
C ASP A 3 -10.08 -11.50 6.73
N PHE A 4 -11.03 -12.31 7.22
CA PHE A 4 -12.35 -12.44 6.60
C PHE A 4 -13.17 -11.16 6.75
N LEU A 5 -13.20 -10.57 7.95
CA LEU A 5 -13.89 -9.30 8.21
C LEU A 5 -13.26 -8.15 7.42
N TYR A 6 -11.94 -8.13 7.32
CA TYR A 6 -11.20 -7.16 6.49
C TYR A 6 -11.55 -7.32 5.00
N GLY A 7 -11.57 -8.55 4.49
CA GLY A 7 -12.00 -8.83 3.12
C GLY A 7 -13.44 -8.38 2.85
N LEU A 8 -14.37 -8.70 3.77
CA LEU A 8 -15.77 -8.25 3.66
C LEU A 8 -15.89 -6.73 3.64
N LEU A 9 -15.14 -6.03 4.50
CA LEU A 9 -15.11 -4.57 4.53
C LEU A 9 -14.62 -4.00 3.19
N LEU A 10 -13.55 -4.56 2.61
CA LEU A 10 -13.06 -4.13 1.30
C LEU A 10 -14.10 -4.30 0.20
N VAL A 11 -14.84 -5.42 0.20
CA VAL A 11 -15.93 -5.67 -0.76
C VAL A 11 -17.03 -4.61 -0.62
N ILE A 12 -17.45 -4.30 0.61
CA ILE A 12 -18.47 -3.26 0.87
C ILE A 12 -17.99 -1.89 0.39
N ILE A 13 -16.73 -1.53 0.65
CA ILE A 13 -16.13 -0.27 0.19
C ILE A 13 -16.13 -0.20 -1.33
N VAL A 14 -15.69 -1.26 -2.00
CA VAL A 14 -15.64 -1.33 -3.47
C VAL A 14 -17.04 -1.15 -4.05
N ILE A 15 -18.04 -1.89 -3.54
CA ILE A 15 -19.44 -1.74 -3.95
C ILE A 15 -19.91 -0.29 -3.73
N GLY A 16 -19.62 0.31 -2.57
CA GLY A 16 -19.97 1.69 -2.28
C GLY A 16 -19.38 2.68 -3.29
N LEU A 17 -18.09 2.55 -3.61
CA LEU A 17 -17.41 3.40 -4.59
C LEU A 17 -17.98 3.26 -6.00
N PHE A 18 -18.26 2.03 -6.45
CA PHE A 18 -18.94 1.78 -7.72
C PHE A 18 -20.31 2.47 -7.76
N ASN A 19 -21.07 2.44 -6.67
CA ASN A 19 -22.39 3.06 -6.60
C ASN A 19 -22.35 4.59 -6.65
N ILE A 20 -21.34 5.21 -6.04
CA ILE A 20 -21.10 6.66 -6.19
C ILE A 20 -20.78 6.98 -7.66
N MET A 21 -19.91 6.20 -8.30
CA MET A 21 -19.55 6.40 -9.70
C MET A 21 -20.77 6.25 -10.62
N ILE A 22 -21.57 5.20 -10.45
CA ILE A 22 -22.81 4.96 -11.20
C ILE A 22 -23.76 6.14 -11.04
N PHE A 23 -24.03 6.58 -9.80
CA PHE A 23 -24.92 7.70 -9.57
C PHE A 23 -24.46 8.98 -10.29
N VAL A 24 -23.17 9.32 -10.20
CA VAL A 24 -22.63 10.51 -10.85
C VAL A 24 -22.62 10.38 -12.38
N HIS A 25 -22.40 9.17 -12.90
CA HIS A 25 -22.50 8.86 -14.33
C HIS A 25 -23.91 9.12 -14.87
N GLU A 26 -24.92 8.50 -14.25
CA GLU A 26 -26.32 8.70 -14.65
C GLU A 26 -26.75 10.16 -14.47
N LEU A 27 -26.26 10.82 -13.41
CA LEU A 27 -26.52 12.24 -13.18
C LEU A 27 -25.98 13.10 -14.34
N GLY A 28 -24.85 12.74 -14.93
CA GLY A 28 -24.31 13.39 -16.12
C GLY A 28 -25.26 13.31 -17.32
N HIS A 29 -25.74 12.11 -17.65
CA HIS A 29 -26.75 11.90 -18.69
C HIS A 29 -28.03 12.69 -18.41
N PHE A 30 -28.53 12.60 -17.18
CA PHE A 30 -29.74 13.29 -16.74
C PHE A 30 -29.65 14.80 -16.89
N LEU A 31 -28.58 15.41 -16.35
CA LEU A 31 -28.39 16.86 -16.40
C LEU A 31 -28.20 17.35 -17.83
N ALA A 32 -27.45 16.62 -18.66
CA ALA A 32 -27.28 16.97 -20.06
C ALA A 32 -28.60 16.86 -20.84
N ALA A 33 -29.39 15.80 -20.62
CA ALA A 33 -30.69 15.64 -21.26
C ALA A 33 -31.63 16.81 -20.90
N ARG A 34 -31.72 17.16 -19.62
CA ARG A 34 -32.52 18.29 -19.15
C ARG A 34 -32.02 19.63 -19.71
N TRP A 35 -30.70 19.81 -19.81
CA TRP A 35 -30.10 21.03 -20.38
C TRP A 35 -30.37 21.18 -21.87
N ARG A 36 -30.33 20.07 -22.63
CA ARG A 36 -30.64 20.05 -24.08
C ARG A 36 -32.14 19.98 -24.39
N GLY A 37 -32.99 19.94 -23.36
CA GLY A 37 -34.45 19.95 -23.52
C GLY A 37 -35.06 18.61 -23.92
N LEU A 38 -34.35 17.49 -23.68
CA LEU A 38 -34.89 16.15 -23.91
C LEU A 38 -35.87 15.76 -22.80
N GLN A 39 -36.86 14.96 -23.16
CA GLN A 39 -37.73 14.30 -22.20
C GLN A 39 -36.98 13.17 -21.50
N VAL A 40 -37.10 13.16 -20.17
CA VAL A 40 -36.58 12.10 -19.32
C VAL A 40 -37.78 11.45 -18.64
N ASP A 41 -38.01 10.16 -18.90
CA ASP A 41 -39.12 9.44 -18.26
C ASP A 41 -38.71 8.92 -16.89
N ARG A 42 -37.49 8.40 -16.79
CA ARG A 42 -36.98 7.75 -15.58
C ARG A 42 -35.52 8.07 -15.32
N PHE A 43 -35.21 8.25 -14.04
CA PHE A 43 -33.86 8.28 -13.50
C PHE A 43 -33.77 7.19 -12.44
N GLN A 44 -33.08 6.09 -12.75
CA GLN A 44 -33.02 4.94 -11.86
C GLN A 44 -31.59 4.57 -11.52
N ILE A 45 -31.33 4.50 -10.21
CA ILE A 45 -30.09 3.96 -9.66
C ILE A 45 -30.39 2.51 -9.26
N TRP A 46 -29.47 1.58 -9.51
CA TRP A 46 -29.63 0.14 -9.32
C TRP A 46 -30.60 -0.51 -10.29
N PHE A 47 -30.21 -1.69 -10.78
CA PHE A 47 -31.03 -2.50 -11.67
C PHE A 47 -32.12 -3.27 -10.91
N GLY A 48 -33.02 -3.87 -11.69
CA GLY A 48 -34.11 -4.70 -11.19
C GLY A 48 -35.34 -3.89 -10.75
N LYS A 49 -36.26 -4.57 -10.06
CA LYS A 49 -37.49 -3.95 -9.56
C LYS A 49 -37.15 -2.84 -8.56
N PRO A 50 -37.74 -1.64 -8.68
CA PRO A 50 -37.47 -0.56 -7.74
C PRO A 50 -37.96 -0.94 -6.34
N ILE A 51 -37.07 -0.90 -5.36
CA ILE A 51 -37.39 -0.93 -3.93
C ILE A 51 -38.14 0.35 -3.56
N TRP A 52 -37.72 1.46 -4.17
CA TRP A 52 -38.33 2.76 -3.98
C TRP A 52 -38.49 3.46 -5.33
N LYS A 53 -39.60 4.17 -5.51
CA LYS A 53 -39.84 5.04 -6.67
C LYS A 53 -40.70 6.24 -6.30
N LYS A 54 -40.44 7.39 -6.93
CA LYS A 54 -41.24 8.61 -6.79
C LYS A 54 -41.19 9.43 -8.07
N THR A 55 -42.36 9.86 -8.56
CA THR A 55 -42.44 10.76 -9.72
C THR A 55 -42.42 12.21 -9.26
N ILE A 56 -41.49 13.00 -9.79
CA ILE A 56 -41.33 14.42 -9.50
C ILE A 56 -41.13 15.14 -10.83
N ASN A 57 -41.95 16.15 -11.12
CA ASN A 57 -41.87 16.96 -12.34
C ASN A 57 -41.83 16.13 -13.64
N GLY A 58 -42.67 15.08 -13.71
CA GLY A 58 -42.76 14.19 -14.88
C GLY A 58 -41.67 13.12 -14.96
N VAL A 59 -40.64 13.16 -14.12
CA VAL A 59 -39.56 12.15 -14.08
C VAL A 59 -39.81 11.18 -12.94
N GLN A 60 -39.78 9.87 -13.22
CA GLN A 60 -39.78 8.85 -12.17
C GLN A 60 -38.36 8.61 -11.66
N TYR A 61 -38.11 8.97 -10.40
CA TYR A 61 -36.88 8.63 -9.69
C TYR A 61 -37.05 7.26 -9.04
N GLY A 62 -36.06 6.37 -9.18
CA GLY A 62 -36.12 5.01 -8.65
C GLY A 62 -34.81 4.53 -8.06
N LEU A 63 -34.92 3.64 -7.08
CA LEU A 63 -33.81 2.84 -6.55
C LEU A 63 -34.17 1.36 -6.71
N GLY A 64 -33.46 0.65 -7.59
CA GLY A 64 -33.54 -0.80 -7.79
C GLY A 64 -33.06 -1.60 -6.58
N TRP A 65 -32.99 -2.93 -6.70
CA TRP A 65 -32.48 -3.81 -5.64
C TRP A 65 -31.12 -4.43 -5.97
N ILE A 66 -30.66 -4.32 -7.22
CA ILE A 66 -29.37 -4.86 -7.68
C ILE A 66 -28.36 -3.69 -7.81
N PRO A 67 -27.37 -3.58 -6.92
CA PRO A 67 -26.43 -2.45 -6.87
C PRO A 67 -25.31 -2.55 -7.93
N ALA A 68 -25.70 -2.80 -9.18
CA ALA A 68 -24.79 -3.12 -10.30
C ALA A 68 -25.04 -2.28 -11.57
N GLY A 69 -25.59 -1.06 -11.42
CA GLY A 69 -25.77 -0.13 -12.54
C GLY A 69 -26.88 0.88 -12.27
N GLY A 70 -27.30 1.57 -13.33
CA GLY A 70 -28.36 2.58 -13.34
C GLY A 70 -28.75 2.88 -14.79
N PHE A 71 -29.77 3.70 -14.99
CA PHE A 71 -30.13 4.20 -16.31
C PHE A 71 -30.96 5.49 -16.25
N VAL A 72 -30.90 6.25 -17.34
CA VAL A 72 -31.78 7.39 -17.61
C VAL A 72 -32.61 7.07 -18.85
N ALA A 73 -33.91 6.84 -18.68
CA ALA A 73 -34.79 6.51 -19.82
C ALA A 73 -35.09 7.76 -20.65
N LEU A 74 -34.62 7.75 -21.89
CA LEU A 74 -34.69 8.88 -22.83
C LEU A 74 -35.42 8.44 -24.12
N PRO A 75 -36.75 8.62 -24.22
CA PRO A 75 -37.55 8.08 -25.34
C PRO A 75 -37.09 8.58 -26.72
N GLN A 76 -36.50 9.78 -26.77
CA GLN A 76 -36.01 10.40 -28.00
C GLN A 76 -34.65 9.86 -28.47
N MET A 77 -34.01 9.00 -27.68
CA MET A 77 -32.73 8.35 -27.98
C MET A 77 -32.93 6.92 -28.46
N ALA A 78 -33.88 6.69 -29.37
CA ALA A 78 -34.26 5.39 -29.95
C ALA A 78 -33.11 4.49 -30.51
N ALA A 79 -31.84 4.90 -30.44
CA ALA A 79 -30.67 4.05 -30.63
C ALA A 79 -30.19 3.32 -29.35
N MET A 80 -30.76 3.60 -28.16
CA MET A 80 -30.42 3.00 -26.85
C MET A 80 -31.48 2.02 -26.29
N GLU A 81 -32.58 1.77 -27.01
CA GLU A 81 -33.69 0.89 -26.56
C GLU A 81 -33.27 -0.57 -26.28
N SER A 82 -32.11 -1.04 -26.76
CA SER A 82 -31.62 -2.39 -26.46
C SER A 82 -31.05 -2.55 -25.04
N ILE A 83 -30.83 -1.44 -24.30
CA ILE A 83 -30.23 -1.43 -22.97
C ILE A 83 -31.10 -0.68 -21.94
N GLU A 84 -31.89 0.31 -22.36
CA GLU A 84 -32.68 1.16 -21.47
C GLU A 84 -34.15 0.68 -21.43
N GLY A 85 -34.66 0.38 -20.23
CA GLY A 85 -35.97 -0.27 -20.06
C GLY A 85 -37.18 0.51 -20.63
N GLU A 86 -38.35 -0.14 -20.67
CA GLU A 86 -39.58 0.34 -21.33
C GLU A 86 -40.00 1.79 -21.01
N ASN A 87 -40.13 2.64 -22.03
CA ASN A 87 -40.60 4.03 -21.92
C ASN A 87 -42.06 4.13 -21.43
N LEU A 88 -42.39 5.23 -20.74
CA LEU A 88 -43.75 5.52 -20.32
C LEU A 88 -44.38 6.44 -21.37
N ASP A 89 -45.27 5.87 -22.17
CA ASP A 89 -46.07 6.48 -23.25
C ASP A 89 -45.37 6.74 -24.60
N LYS A 90 -46.09 6.35 -25.67
CA LYS A 90 -45.68 6.44 -27.09
C LYS A 90 -46.10 7.76 -27.75
N GLU A 91 -46.04 8.89 -27.05
CA GLU A 91 -46.26 10.17 -27.74
C GLU A 91 -45.09 10.43 -28.70
N SER A 92 -45.39 10.82 -29.95
CA SER A 92 -44.36 11.07 -30.96
C SER A 92 -43.61 12.36 -30.63
N LEU A 93 -42.58 12.24 -29.80
CA LEU A 93 -41.73 13.37 -29.45
C LEU A 93 -40.95 13.87 -30.68
N PRO A 94 -40.69 15.20 -30.74
CA PRO A 94 -39.93 15.75 -31.85
C PRO A 94 -38.53 15.12 -31.93
N PRO A 95 -38.01 14.89 -33.14
CA PRO A 95 -36.69 14.30 -33.31
C PRO A 95 -35.61 15.23 -32.77
N VAL A 96 -34.67 14.64 -32.03
CA VAL A 96 -33.54 15.35 -31.41
C VAL A 96 -32.35 15.40 -32.38
N SER A 97 -31.60 16.50 -32.36
CA SER A 97 -30.45 16.67 -33.25
C SER A 97 -29.35 15.65 -32.93
N PRO A 98 -28.53 15.22 -33.92
CA PRO A 98 -27.42 14.30 -33.66
C PRO A 98 -26.41 14.82 -32.62
N LEU A 99 -26.19 16.14 -32.59
CA LEU A 99 -25.28 16.77 -31.62
C LEU A 99 -25.80 16.63 -30.19
N ASP A 100 -27.11 16.80 -29.97
CA ASP A 100 -27.70 16.66 -28.64
C ASP A 100 -27.58 15.22 -28.14
N LYS A 101 -27.78 14.23 -29.02
CA LYS A 101 -27.58 12.81 -28.70
C LYS A 101 -26.13 12.54 -28.28
N ILE A 102 -25.16 13.10 -29.02
CA ILE A 102 -23.74 12.97 -28.70
C ILE A 102 -23.42 13.64 -27.35
N ILE A 103 -23.91 14.86 -27.12
CA ILE A 103 -23.68 15.59 -25.87
C ILE A 103 -24.17 14.78 -24.68
N VAL A 104 -25.40 14.28 -24.74
CA VAL A 104 -25.97 13.54 -23.62
C VAL A 104 -25.29 12.19 -23.45
N ALA A 105 -25.02 11.43 -24.52
CA ALA A 105 -24.30 10.15 -24.43
C ALA A 105 -22.86 10.32 -23.90
N PHE A 106 -22.20 11.45 -24.16
CA PHE A 106 -20.86 11.74 -23.63
C PHE A 106 -20.88 12.28 -22.19
N ALA A 107 -21.99 12.89 -21.75
CA ALA A 107 -22.07 13.56 -20.46
C ALA A 107 -21.85 12.61 -19.27
N GLY A 108 -22.36 11.38 -19.32
CA GLY A 108 -22.14 10.39 -18.27
C GLY A 108 -20.65 10.08 -18.05
N PRO A 109 -19.92 9.60 -19.08
CA PRO A 109 -18.48 9.40 -18.99
C PRO A 109 -17.69 10.64 -18.55
N LEU A 110 -18.08 11.83 -19.04
CA LEU A 110 -17.44 13.09 -18.63
C LEU A 110 -17.61 13.36 -17.14
N PHE A 111 -18.81 13.16 -16.58
CA PHE A 111 -19.07 13.34 -15.16
C PHE A 111 -18.31 12.32 -14.30
N SER A 112 -18.20 11.07 -14.76
CA SER A 112 -17.35 10.07 -14.10
C SER A 112 -15.87 10.48 -14.09
N LEU A 113 -15.37 11.03 -15.19
CA LEU A 113 -13.99 11.56 -15.26
C LEU A 113 -13.80 12.75 -14.33
N MET A 114 -14.75 13.69 -14.29
CA MET A 114 -14.71 14.84 -13.38
C MET A 114 -14.72 14.38 -11.91
N LEU A 115 -15.54 13.40 -11.55
CA LEU A 115 -15.52 12.78 -10.23
C LEU A 115 -14.14 12.22 -9.89
N ALA A 116 -13.52 11.48 -10.83
CA ALA A 116 -12.20 10.91 -10.64
C ALA A 116 -11.13 12.00 -10.42
N VAL A 117 -11.18 13.09 -11.20
CA VAL A 117 -10.26 14.23 -11.06
C VAL A 117 -10.45 14.92 -9.71
N VAL A 118 -11.69 15.20 -9.30
CA VAL A 118 -12.01 15.80 -7.98
C VAL A 118 -11.56 14.89 -6.85
N ALA A 119 -11.83 13.59 -6.93
CA ALA A 119 -11.36 12.62 -5.95
C ALA A 119 -9.83 12.58 -5.88
N GLY A 120 -9.15 12.68 -7.03
CA GLY A 120 -7.69 12.80 -7.10
C GLY A 120 -7.17 14.03 -6.35
N PHE A 121 -7.77 15.20 -6.58
CA PHE A 121 -7.42 16.43 -5.84
C PHE A 121 -7.71 16.34 -4.34
N LEU A 122 -8.81 15.68 -3.94
CA LEU A 122 -9.12 15.44 -2.53
C LEU A 122 -8.06 14.55 -1.88
N VAL A 123 -7.69 13.44 -2.51
CA VAL A 123 -6.63 12.55 -2.01
C VAL A 123 -5.30 13.28 -1.93
N TRP A 124 -4.97 14.10 -2.93
CA TRP A 124 -3.76 14.90 -2.94
C TRP A 124 -3.74 15.95 -1.84
N GLY A 125 -4.85 16.67 -1.62
CA GLY A 125 -4.97 17.71 -0.61
C GLY A 125 -5.00 17.19 0.82
N ILE A 126 -5.65 16.04 1.07
CA ILE A 126 -5.62 15.36 2.37
C ILE A 126 -4.21 14.82 2.64
N GLY A 127 -3.53 14.35 1.59
CA GLY A 127 -2.27 13.64 1.70
C GLY A 127 -2.45 12.25 2.33
N LYS A 128 -1.44 11.40 2.17
CA LYS A 128 -1.34 10.15 2.93
C LYS A 128 -0.07 10.22 3.77
N PRO A 129 -0.07 9.74 5.03
CA PRO A 129 1.17 9.54 5.78
C PRO A 129 2.11 8.73 4.90
N GLN A 130 3.23 9.33 4.52
CA GLN A 130 4.22 8.66 3.71
C GLN A 130 5.22 8.03 4.68
N ASP A 131 5.16 6.72 4.84
CA ASP A 131 6.21 5.93 5.47
C ASP A 131 7.43 5.96 4.55
N SER A 132 8.14 7.09 4.56
CA SER A 132 9.30 7.35 3.74
C SER A 132 10.55 7.38 4.59
N ILE A 133 11.59 6.75 4.06
CA ILE A 133 12.87 6.65 4.73
C ILE A 133 13.87 7.33 3.81
N LYS A 134 14.11 8.62 4.10
CA LYS A 134 15.12 9.43 3.43
C LYS A 134 16.50 9.07 3.94
N SER A 135 16.99 7.91 3.53
CA SER A 135 18.34 7.44 3.76
C SER A 135 18.68 6.45 2.66
N ASN A 136 19.93 6.40 2.23
CA ASN A 136 20.44 5.39 1.31
C ASN A 136 21.39 4.40 2.00
N VAL A 137 21.38 4.38 3.34
CA VAL A 137 22.21 3.48 4.14
C VAL A 137 21.55 2.13 4.30
N VAL A 138 22.31 1.03 4.29
CA VAL A 138 21.81 -0.31 4.63
C VAL A 138 21.62 -0.40 6.15
N GLY A 139 20.40 -0.71 6.60
CA GLY A 139 20.06 -0.84 8.02
C GLY A 139 20.40 -2.19 8.63
N GLY A 140 20.46 -3.24 7.81
CA GLY A 140 20.65 -4.63 8.21
C GLY A 140 20.65 -5.54 6.99
N VAL A 141 21.27 -6.71 7.10
CA VAL A 141 21.30 -7.74 6.03
C VAL A 141 20.80 -9.06 6.59
N ILE A 142 19.78 -9.63 5.96
CA ILE A 142 19.08 -10.82 6.43
C ILE A 142 20.00 -12.04 6.36
N HIS A 143 19.97 -12.85 7.41
CA HIS A 143 20.72 -14.12 7.46
C HIS A 143 20.21 -15.09 6.40
N GLU A 144 21.14 -15.77 5.73
CA GLU A 144 20.92 -16.65 4.58
C GLU A 144 20.30 -15.95 3.36
N SER A 145 20.30 -14.61 3.33
CA SER A 145 19.84 -13.87 2.16
C SER A 145 20.93 -13.71 1.10
N PRO A 146 20.57 -13.49 -0.17
CA PRO A 146 21.54 -13.28 -1.25
C PRO A 146 22.56 -12.16 -1.00
N ALA A 147 22.17 -11.10 -0.28
CA ALA A 147 23.07 -10.00 0.05
C ALA A 147 24.05 -10.31 1.19
N GLU A 148 23.89 -11.41 1.93
CA GLU A 148 24.75 -11.76 3.06
C GLU A 148 26.20 -12.00 2.60
N GLY A 149 27.15 -11.37 3.28
CA GLY A 149 28.57 -11.41 2.91
C GLY A 149 28.97 -10.48 1.76
N ILE A 150 28.00 -9.83 1.09
CA ILE A 150 28.21 -8.90 -0.02
C ILE A 150 28.01 -7.46 0.49
N LEU A 151 26.82 -7.17 1.01
CA LEU A 151 26.47 -5.91 1.64
C LEU A 151 26.64 -6.01 3.16
N VAL A 152 26.92 -4.88 3.80
CA VAL A 152 27.00 -4.78 5.27
C VAL A 152 26.18 -3.60 5.80
N PRO A 153 25.67 -3.69 7.03
CA PRO A 153 25.00 -2.57 7.67
C PRO A 153 25.94 -1.35 7.74
N GLY A 154 25.43 -0.18 7.35
CA GLY A 154 26.22 1.05 7.25
C GLY A 154 26.71 1.40 5.83
N ASP A 155 26.70 0.45 4.88
CA ASP A 155 26.97 0.76 3.48
C ASP A 155 26.00 1.83 2.96
N LYS A 156 26.52 2.84 2.27
CA LYS A 156 25.67 3.81 1.55
C LYS A 156 25.51 3.36 0.11
N ILE A 157 24.29 3.07 -0.31
CA ILE A 157 23.96 2.75 -1.69
C ILE A 157 23.87 4.05 -2.49
N LEU A 158 24.76 4.23 -3.45
CA LEU A 158 24.80 5.39 -4.35
C LEU A 158 23.97 5.14 -5.61
N LYS A 159 24.02 3.92 -6.15
CA LYS A 159 23.25 3.51 -7.33
C LYS A 159 22.74 2.08 -7.21
N VAL A 160 21.65 1.80 -7.92
CA VAL A 160 21.10 0.46 -8.15
C VAL A 160 20.92 0.29 -9.66
N ASP A 161 21.53 -0.73 -10.25
CA ASP A 161 21.54 -0.99 -11.70
C ASP A 161 21.93 0.24 -12.55
N GLY A 162 22.92 1.00 -12.06
CA GLY A 162 23.41 2.23 -12.70
C GLY A 162 22.58 3.49 -12.44
N ASP A 163 21.40 3.37 -11.83
CA ASP A 163 20.54 4.51 -11.51
C ASP A 163 20.81 5.07 -10.10
N PRO A 164 21.00 6.39 -9.93
CA PRO A 164 21.30 7.00 -8.64
C PRO A 164 20.11 6.96 -7.68
N VAL A 165 20.40 6.71 -6.40
CA VAL A 165 19.40 6.62 -5.34
C VAL A 165 19.84 7.38 -4.08
N ASP A 166 18.89 8.11 -3.48
CA ASP A 166 19.11 8.89 -2.24
C ASP A 166 18.06 8.59 -1.15
N TRP A 167 17.12 7.68 -1.42
CA TRP A 167 16.06 7.25 -0.51
C TRP A 167 15.96 5.73 -0.49
N TYR A 168 15.59 5.18 0.66
CA TYR A 168 15.35 3.75 0.81
C TYR A 168 13.96 3.40 0.29
N VAL A 169 12.96 4.19 0.70
CA VAL A 169 11.56 4.05 0.28
C VAL A 169 10.84 5.40 0.33
N GLY A 170 9.92 5.61 -0.62
CA GLY A 170 9.00 6.74 -0.67
C GLY A 170 9.22 7.68 -1.86
N LYS A 171 10.34 7.56 -2.57
CA LYS A 171 10.57 8.33 -3.80
C LYS A 171 10.18 7.44 -4.98
N VAL A 172 8.91 7.55 -5.38
CA VAL A 172 8.30 6.72 -6.42
C VAL A 172 9.21 6.66 -7.64
N PHE A 173 9.61 5.45 -8.03
CA PHE A 173 10.53 5.13 -9.14
C PHE A 173 12.01 5.43 -8.92
N ASP A 174 12.41 6.17 -7.89
CA ASP A 174 13.81 6.64 -7.68
C ASP A 174 14.39 6.27 -6.31
N ASP A 175 13.75 5.38 -5.56
CA ASP A 175 14.26 4.84 -4.30
C ASP A 175 14.84 3.42 -4.45
N ILE A 176 15.72 3.03 -3.51
CA ILE A 176 16.41 1.74 -3.50
C ILE A 176 15.41 0.59 -3.65
N ARG A 177 14.33 0.60 -2.86
CA ARG A 177 13.36 -0.48 -2.86
C ARG A 177 12.67 -0.62 -4.22
N THR A 178 12.26 0.47 -4.84
CA THR A 178 11.58 0.46 -6.14
C THR A 178 12.55 0.06 -7.26
N ARG A 179 13.82 0.49 -7.19
CA ARG A 179 14.83 0.10 -8.17
C ARG A 179 15.10 -1.41 -8.13
N ILE A 180 15.27 -1.98 -6.94
CA ILE A 180 15.37 -3.44 -6.73
C ILE A 180 14.15 -4.18 -7.32
N MET A 181 12.94 -3.67 -7.09
CA MET A 181 11.72 -4.29 -7.65
C MET A 181 11.68 -4.28 -9.18
N LEU A 182 12.35 -3.31 -9.80
CA LEU A 182 12.37 -3.08 -11.24
C LEU A 182 13.63 -3.63 -11.93
N THR A 183 14.55 -4.23 -11.17
CA THR A 183 15.74 -4.89 -11.69
C THR A 183 15.36 -5.91 -12.75
N LYS A 184 16.16 -5.94 -13.83
CA LYS A 184 16.00 -6.87 -14.94
C LYS A 184 17.18 -7.82 -14.96
N GLY A 185 16.91 -9.12 -14.99
CA GLY A 185 17.93 -10.17 -14.93
C GLY A 185 17.91 -10.88 -13.59
N ASP A 186 18.99 -11.60 -13.28
CA ASP A 186 19.07 -12.48 -12.11
C ASP A 186 19.90 -11.89 -10.96
N THR A 187 20.51 -10.71 -11.18
CA THR A 187 21.39 -10.03 -10.24
C THR A 187 21.11 -8.53 -10.21
N ILE A 188 21.33 -7.90 -9.06
CA ILE A 188 21.24 -6.46 -8.83
C ILE A 188 22.66 -5.91 -8.66
N GLU A 189 23.00 -4.88 -9.42
CA GLU A 189 24.27 -4.15 -9.27
C GLU A 189 24.09 -2.99 -8.28
N PHE A 190 24.90 -2.95 -7.23
CA PHE A 190 24.95 -1.86 -6.28
C PHE A 190 26.29 -1.12 -6.37
N GLU A 191 26.24 0.19 -6.63
CA GLU A 191 27.38 1.08 -6.39
C GLU A 191 27.26 1.58 -4.95
N ILE A 192 28.19 1.20 -4.07
CA ILE A 192 28.16 1.52 -2.64
C ILE A 192 29.39 2.32 -2.21
N GLU A 193 29.23 3.10 -1.14
CA GLU A 193 30.33 3.67 -0.37
C GLU A 193 30.46 2.93 0.97
N ARG A 194 31.62 2.29 1.19
CA ARG A 194 32.01 1.61 2.44
C ARG A 194 33.32 2.19 2.93
N ASP A 195 33.35 2.68 4.17
CA ASP A 195 34.53 3.32 4.78
C ASP A 195 35.14 4.44 3.90
N GLY A 196 34.29 5.19 3.21
CA GLY A 196 34.69 6.28 2.30
C GLY A 196 35.25 5.84 0.94
N LYS A 197 35.23 4.55 0.62
CA LYS A 197 35.61 4.01 -0.70
C LYS A 197 34.38 3.60 -1.47
N VAL A 198 34.31 4.03 -2.73
CA VAL A 198 33.26 3.62 -3.67
C VAL A 198 33.65 2.30 -4.33
N MET A 199 32.73 1.34 -4.35
CA MET A 199 32.90 0.05 -4.99
C MET A 199 31.58 -0.45 -5.57
N VAL A 200 31.67 -1.33 -6.56
CA VAL A 200 30.51 -2.01 -7.16
C VAL A 200 30.45 -3.43 -6.64
N VAL A 201 29.27 -3.85 -6.19
CA VAL A 201 28.98 -5.21 -5.75
C VAL A 201 27.72 -5.72 -6.45
N ASN A 202 27.66 -7.02 -6.69
CA ASN A 202 26.51 -7.66 -7.33
C ASN A 202 25.93 -8.69 -6.37
N THR A 203 24.61 -8.74 -6.26
CA THR A 203 23.89 -9.75 -5.46
C THR A 203 22.78 -10.36 -6.29
N GLU A 204 22.49 -11.63 -6.05
CA GLU A 204 21.23 -12.23 -6.50
C GLU A 204 20.06 -11.69 -5.64
N PHE A 205 18.86 -12.18 -5.90
CA PHE A 205 17.68 -11.87 -5.10
C PHE A 205 16.72 -13.06 -5.07
N ASP A 206 15.95 -13.16 -4.00
CA ASP A 206 14.91 -14.15 -3.89
C ASP A 206 13.56 -13.56 -4.29
N ILE A 207 12.69 -14.41 -4.83
CA ILE A 207 11.26 -14.11 -4.98
C ILE A 207 10.50 -15.16 -4.19
N ARG A 208 10.04 -14.77 -3.00
CA ARG A 208 9.26 -15.66 -2.13
C ARG A 208 8.01 -16.19 -2.85
N GLU A 209 7.75 -17.48 -2.76
CA GLU A 209 6.49 -18.04 -3.22
C GLU A 209 5.32 -17.44 -2.43
N THR A 210 4.23 -17.15 -3.13
CA THR A 210 3.01 -16.58 -2.55
C THR A 210 1.81 -17.43 -2.92
N GLY A 211 0.83 -17.52 -2.02
CA GLY A 211 -0.38 -18.31 -2.27
C GLY A 211 -1.21 -17.78 -3.44
N LEU A 212 -2.16 -18.59 -3.90
CA LEU A 212 -2.96 -18.33 -5.11
C LEU A 212 -3.72 -16.99 -5.13
N PHE A 213 -4.15 -16.50 -3.95
CA PHE A 213 -4.86 -15.23 -3.79
C PHE A 213 -3.97 -14.11 -3.23
N GLN A 214 -2.66 -14.33 -3.16
CA GLN A 214 -1.68 -13.34 -2.71
C GLN A 214 -0.95 -12.75 -3.91
N ARG A 215 -0.60 -11.46 -3.81
CA ARG A 215 0.26 -10.83 -4.81
C ARG A 215 1.62 -11.51 -4.79
N ARG A 216 2.18 -11.75 -5.97
CA ARG A 216 3.56 -12.24 -6.13
C ARG A 216 4.51 -11.40 -5.28
N ALA A 217 5.43 -12.06 -4.57
CA ALA A 217 6.50 -11.35 -3.89
C ALA A 217 7.37 -10.62 -4.91
N LEU A 218 8.10 -9.63 -4.40
CA LEU A 218 8.99 -8.82 -5.21
C LEU A 218 10.42 -9.34 -5.03
N PRO A 219 11.32 -9.08 -5.99
CA PRO A 219 12.76 -9.28 -5.80
C PRO A 219 13.20 -8.72 -4.45
N ASP A 220 13.86 -9.55 -3.65
CA ASP A 220 14.37 -9.16 -2.35
C ASP A 220 15.78 -9.75 -2.17
N PRO A 221 16.84 -8.91 -2.17
CA PRO A 221 18.20 -9.36 -1.86
C PRO A 221 18.41 -9.55 -0.36
N GLY A 222 17.43 -9.20 0.49
CA GLY A 222 17.50 -9.35 1.94
C GLY A 222 18.16 -8.19 2.67
N ILE A 223 18.07 -6.97 2.16
CA ILE A 223 18.49 -5.77 2.88
C ILE A 223 17.31 -5.10 3.57
N THR A 224 17.58 -4.44 4.69
CA THR A 224 16.57 -3.71 5.47
C THR A 224 16.89 -2.22 5.56
N ALA A 225 15.83 -1.42 5.72
CA ALA A 225 15.96 0.03 5.84
C ALA A 225 16.65 0.42 7.15
N PRO A 226 17.42 1.51 7.16
CA PRO A 226 18.00 2.02 8.39
C PRO A 226 16.91 2.70 9.22
N GLY A 227 17.03 2.63 10.53
CA GLY A 227 16.05 3.19 11.44
C GLY A 227 16.45 3.03 12.90
N PRO A 228 15.73 3.71 13.81
CA PRO A 228 16.02 3.57 15.24
C PRO A 228 15.71 2.13 15.67
N ALA A 229 16.68 1.45 16.28
CA ALA A 229 16.51 0.12 16.85
C ALA A 229 15.78 0.21 18.20
N VAL A 230 14.48 0.48 18.16
CA VAL A 230 13.63 0.59 19.35
C VAL A 230 13.09 -0.78 19.74
N ILE A 231 13.19 -1.12 21.02
CA ILE A 231 12.60 -2.34 21.58
C ILE A 231 11.08 -2.19 21.58
N GLY A 232 10.41 -2.91 20.67
CA GLY A 232 8.95 -2.87 20.54
C GLY A 232 8.23 -3.84 21.47
N SER A 233 8.90 -4.93 21.84
CA SER A 233 8.36 -5.94 22.75
C SER A 233 9.48 -6.65 23.48
N LEU A 234 9.16 -7.24 24.64
CA LEU A 234 10.06 -8.15 25.33
C LEU A 234 9.40 -9.53 25.35
N ALA A 235 10.16 -10.57 25.00
CA ALA A 235 9.63 -11.92 24.98
C ALA A 235 9.09 -12.33 26.37
N GLY A 236 7.83 -12.78 26.41
CA GLY A 236 7.17 -13.33 27.59
C GLY A 236 7.06 -14.86 27.52
N GLY A 237 7.25 -15.56 28.66
CA GLY A 237 7.15 -17.02 28.75
C GLY A 237 7.60 -17.58 30.11
N GLU A 238 7.71 -18.91 30.23
CA GLU A 238 8.25 -19.60 31.42
C GLU A 238 9.76 -19.32 31.57
N GLY A 239 10.04 -18.24 32.31
CA GLY A 239 11.37 -17.69 32.56
C GLY A 239 11.52 -16.27 32.01
N GLU A 240 12.28 -15.45 32.71
CA GLU A 240 12.61 -14.10 32.22
C GLU A 240 13.61 -14.18 31.05
N SER A 241 13.31 -13.47 29.96
CA SER A 241 14.24 -13.31 28.82
C SER A 241 15.54 -12.62 29.28
N PRO A 242 16.67 -12.82 28.58
CA PRO A 242 17.89 -12.08 28.89
C PRO A 242 17.70 -10.57 28.96
N ALA A 243 16.93 -10.02 28.02
CA ALA A 243 16.56 -8.62 27.98
C ALA A 243 15.84 -8.15 29.24
N LYS A 244 14.84 -8.93 29.70
CA LYS A 244 14.10 -8.62 30.92
C LYS A 244 14.96 -8.72 32.17
N LYS A 245 15.83 -9.73 32.26
CA LYS A 245 16.82 -9.89 33.35
C LYS A 245 17.79 -8.72 33.41
N ALA A 246 18.22 -8.24 32.24
CA ALA A 246 19.07 -7.07 32.08
C ALA A 246 18.32 -5.74 32.29
N LYS A 247 17.01 -5.77 32.59
CA LYS A 247 16.16 -4.60 32.82
C LYS A 247 16.05 -3.68 31.59
N LEU A 248 16.07 -4.26 30.40
CA LEU A 248 15.63 -3.57 29.18
C LEU A 248 14.13 -3.28 29.28
N GLU A 249 13.71 -2.16 28.72
CA GLU A 249 12.32 -1.70 28.70
C GLU A 249 11.82 -1.51 27.26
N VAL A 250 10.51 -1.69 27.06
CA VAL A 250 9.87 -1.33 25.78
C VAL A 250 10.01 0.17 25.57
N GLY A 251 10.48 0.57 24.40
CA GLY A 251 10.79 1.96 24.07
C GLY A 251 12.26 2.34 24.23
N ASP A 252 13.10 1.48 24.82
CA ASP A 252 14.55 1.68 24.78
C ASP A 252 15.06 1.65 23.33
N GLN A 253 15.88 2.61 22.96
CA GLN A 253 16.55 2.62 21.66
C GLN A 253 17.99 2.12 21.81
N VAL A 254 18.35 1.04 21.11
CA VAL A 254 19.72 0.55 21.03
C VAL A 254 20.51 1.45 20.07
N LEU A 255 21.56 2.09 20.58
CA LEU A 255 22.46 2.94 19.80
C LEU A 255 23.70 2.17 19.34
N LYS A 256 24.26 1.35 20.24
CA LYS A 256 25.47 0.54 19.98
C LYS A 256 25.36 -0.83 20.63
N VAL A 257 26.04 -1.82 20.05
CA VAL A 257 26.28 -3.13 20.65
C VAL A 257 27.78 -3.40 20.56
N ASP A 258 28.42 -3.68 21.69
CA ASP A 258 29.87 -3.91 21.80
C ASP A 258 30.71 -2.79 21.15
N GLY A 259 30.25 -1.55 21.30
CA GLY A 259 30.87 -0.36 20.72
C GLY A 259 30.60 -0.12 19.22
N LYS A 260 30.02 -1.09 18.51
CA LYS A 260 29.60 -0.95 17.10
C LYS A 260 28.27 -0.21 16.99
N GLU A 261 28.15 0.71 16.04
CA GLU A 261 26.90 1.45 15.80
C GLU A 261 25.80 0.55 15.24
N VAL A 262 24.57 0.79 15.68
CA VAL A 262 23.38 0.07 15.23
C VAL A 262 22.63 0.90 14.21
N PHE A 263 22.39 0.33 13.02
CA PHE A 263 21.70 1.00 11.91
C PHE A 263 20.22 0.59 11.81
N GLY A 264 19.79 -0.42 12.56
CA GLY A 264 18.41 -0.90 12.58
C GLY A 264 18.25 -2.10 13.51
N THR A 265 17.00 -2.47 13.79
CA THR A 265 16.69 -3.61 14.68
C THR A 265 17.30 -4.92 14.18
N TYR A 266 17.33 -5.13 12.86
CA TYR A 266 17.94 -6.33 12.29
C TYR A 266 19.45 -6.39 12.56
N HIS A 267 20.15 -5.25 12.52
CA HIS A 267 21.58 -5.18 12.83
C HIS A 267 21.87 -5.61 14.27
N VAL A 268 20.99 -5.30 15.24
CA VAL A 268 21.14 -5.80 16.62
C VAL A 268 21.18 -7.33 16.65
N SER A 269 20.24 -7.99 15.98
CA SER A 269 20.21 -9.46 15.89
C SER A 269 21.44 -10.03 15.19
N GLN A 270 21.96 -9.36 14.16
CA GLN A 270 23.21 -9.76 13.50
C GLN A 270 24.40 -9.69 14.47
N LEU A 271 24.57 -8.59 15.19
CA LEU A 271 25.67 -8.40 16.14
C LEU A 271 25.63 -9.42 17.29
N ILE A 272 24.43 -9.76 17.76
CA ILE A 272 24.24 -10.80 18.79
C ILE A 272 24.60 -12.18 18.25
N ARG A 273 24.22 -12.51 17.02
CA ARG A 273 24.59 -13.78 16.38
C ARG A 273 26.10 -13.89 16.17
N GLU A 274 26.76 -12.82 15.73
CA GLU A 274 28.23 -12.74 15.61
C GLU A 274 28.94 -12.98 16.96
N ASN A 275 28.41 -12.41 18.04
CA ASN A 275 28.97 -12.55 19.38
C ASN A 275 28.52 -13.84 20.11
N GLN A 276 27.70 -14.67 19.46
CA GLN A 276 27.21 -15.96 19.94
C GLN A 276 26.51 -15.85 21.32
N TYR A 277 26.98 -16.61 22.31
CA TYR A 277 26.44 -16.64 23.67
C TYR A 277 27.28 -15.83 24.67
N LYS A 278 28.19 -14.98 24.17
CA LYS A 278 28.98 -14.09 25.03
C LYS A 278 28.14 -12.89 25.45
N THR A 279 28.44 -12.35 26.63
CA THR A 279 27.84 -11.10 27.10
C THR A 279 28.16 -9.98 26.12
N SER A 280 27.13 -9.23 25.73
CA SER A 280 27.24 -8.06 24.86
C SER A 280 26.83 -6.81 25.63
N THR A 281 27.55 -5.71 25.42
CA THR A 281 27.24 -4.41 26.03
C THR A 281 26.37 -3.59 25.09
N PHE A 282 25.16 -3.27 25.52
CA PHE A 282 24.20 -2.46 24.80
C PHE A 282 24.27 -1.02 25.30
N THR A 283 24.64 -0.08 24.43
CA THR A 283 24.47 1.35 24.71
C THR A 283 23.08 1.77 24.28
N LEU A 284 22.24 2.15 25.23
CA LEU A 284 20.81 2.43 25.04
C LEU A 284 20.50 3.89 25.31
N LYS A 285 19.46 4.40 24.66
CA LYS A 285 18.79 5.64 25.00
C LYS A 285 17.40 5.35 25.57
N ARG A 286 17.19 5.71 26.85
CA ARG A 286 15.90 5.64 27.57
C ARG A 286 15.44 7.06 27.88
N GLY A 287 14.48 7.57 27.13
CA GLY A 287 14.15 9.00 27.15
C GLY A 287 15.36 9.83 26.71
N ASP A 288 15.85 10.72 27.56
CA ASP A 288 17.06 11.54 27.28
C ASP A 288 18.35 10.96 27.86
N LYS A 289 18.27 9.83 28.59
CA LYS A 289 19.44 9.23 29.25
C LYS A 289 20.08 8.19 28.37
N VAL A 290 21.41 8.22 28.27
CA VAL A 290 22.22 7.17 27.65
C VAL A 290 22.85 6.32 28.75
N MET A 291 22.77 5.00 28.61
CA MET A 291 23.34 4.05 29.56
C MET A 291 23.81 2.78 28.88
N ASP A 292 24.77 2.10 29.50
CA ASP A 292 25.25 0.80 29.05
C ASP A 292 24.64 -0.30 29.90
N ILE A 293 24.12 -1.34 29.24
CA ILE A 293 23.53 -2.51 29.89
C ILE A 293 24.17 -3.76 29.28
N GLU A 294 24.66 -4.65 30.13
CA GLU A 294 25.17 -5.95 29.70
C GLU A 294 24.02 -6.95 29.56
N VAL A 295 23.99 -7.63 28.42
CA VAL A 295 22.97 -8.63 28.10
C VAL A 295 23.68 -9.88 27.60
N THR A 296 23.39 -11.02 28.23
CA THR A 296 23.96 -12.32 27.82
C THR A 296 22.93 -13.09 27.00
N PRO A 297 23.13 -13.29 25.69
CA PRO A 297 22.22 -14.06 24.85
C PRO A 297 22.10 -15.51 25.32
N VAL A 298 20.94 -16.11 25.11
CA VAL A 298 20.71 -17.53 25.40
C VAL A 298 20.20 -18.24 24.17
N LYS A 299 20.33 -19.56 24.17
CA LYS A 299 19.66 -20.38 23.16
C LYS A 299 18.16 -20.32 23.42
N PRO A 300 17.34 -19.86 22.46
CA PRO A 300 15.90 -19.80 22.62
C PRO A 300 15.32 -21.21 22.82
N LYS A 301 14.21 -21.30 23.56
CA LYS A 301 13.48 -22.56 23.76
C LYS A 301 12.62 -22.84 22.52
N GLY A 302 12.77 -24.02 21.92
CA GLY A 302 11.99 -24.50 20.77
C GLY A 302 12.80 -24.62 19.48
N ASP A 303 12.36 -25.48 18.56
CA ASP A 303 13.11 -25.80 17.33
C ASP A 303 13.02 -24.73 16.24
N ALA A 304 12.12 -23.76 16.40
CA ALA A 304 11.87 -22.68 15.43
C ALA A 304 12.97 -21.62 15.40
N TYR A 305 13.77 -21.51 16.47
CA TYR A 305 14.84 -20.52 16.58
C TYR A 305 16.13 -21.22 16.99
N LYS A 306 17.19 -21.10 16.17
CA LYS A 306 18.47 -21.76 16.41
C LYS A 306 19.57 -20.79 16.84
N ASP A 307 19.38 -19.51 16.58
CA ASP A 307 20.36 -18.46 16.83
C ASP A 307 20.30 -17.93 18.27
N PRO A 308 21.41 -17.37 18.79
CA PRO A 308 21.42 -16.69 20.08
C PRO A 308 20.43 -15.52 20.10
N MET A 309 19.62 -15.42 21.16
CA MET A 309 18.63 -14.36 21.30
C MET A 309 18.67 -13.72 22.69
N VAL A 310 18.35 -12.43 22.73
CA VAL A 310 18.15 -11.67 23.98
C VAL A 310 16.69 -11.46 24.33
N GLY A 311 15.76 -11.69 23.39
CA GLY A 311 14.31 -11.58 23.61
C GLY A 311 13.77 -10.15 23.56
N ILE A 312 14.25 -9.38 22.57
CA ILE A 312 13.77 -8.05 22.16
C ILE A 312 13.24 -8.09 20.73
#